data_AF-I3XHD1-F1
#
_entry.id   AF-I3XHD1-F1
#
_cell.length_a   1.000
_cell.length_b   1.000
_cell.length_c   1.000
_cell.angle_alpha   90.00
_cell.angle_beta   90.00
_cell.angle_gamma   90.00
#
_symmetry.space_group_name_H-M   'P 1'
#
loop_
_entity.id
_entity.type
_entity.pdbx_description
1 polymer ?
#
loop_
_entity_poly.entity_id
_entity_poly.type
_entity_poly.pdbx_seq_one_letter_code
_entity_poly.pdbx_strand_id
1 'polypeptide(L)'
;MEEDIVLVAPNCGAFAKRQFPSRRLIAILDEAQLDAFLASCRASSLTFCGTWRQLTVRVSRALAQWAIQEPERGCGFSLATNVSPQMRPRRPLDGNRVYEIIDGFPATEHNAAGRQVIDSNFVIGRLLDPNLPAPSGVVITGHGSEYCIRLDSRWFSTFNTAFLTDPIILPSFKLGDVIFLNCCSSLKLGDSCVPESYSLAALLFSLGSAVIGSFRNLHTSPHYAAVFAQALLQGNSLGEIVNRLNAESNRFERGVAFQLLGDPLHRLSPVNIRPSIGPLQSRPPQLPLPSSLRRALEDNLGLELLSAALTRWIPESSALAEIHANVKDLTESAGSTDHAWHITGLGEEEVAQLGQFFEHQRHALQLALITALAQSIQTTGWIQTRYATFCRRLSPTTHTCARCGGVSNWTRYEPFASYLPTVHREECDHCGTTQERIGDGPQLTILTVQPEASSVAISIPTPPQRSQGLLLFHRMPSFAPIPWPQNGGKVHIPYTALSFLGRLTLVAAVLSPKCLALQYHTFFVCPDLPHEMV
;
A
#
# COMPACT_ATOMS: atom_id res chain seq x y z
N MET A 1 -20.39 -34.54 -24.03
CA MET A 1 -19.07 -34.50 -24.67
C MET A 1 -18.47 -33.17 -24.31
N GLU A 2 -17.49 -33.17 -23.41
CA GLU A 2 -16.69 -31.97 -23.13
C GLU A 2 -15.76 -31.78 -24.33
N GLU A 3 -15.93 -30.68 -25.06
CA GLU A 3 -15.08 -30.36 -26.21
C GLU A 3 -13.87 -29.55 -25.74
N ASP A 4 -12.66 -30.05 -25.99
CA ASP A 4 -11.42 -29.28 -25.86
C ASP A 4 -11.19 -28.45 -27.13
N ILE A 5 -11.20 -27.13 -26.97
CA ILE A 5 -11.19 -26.21 -28.11
C ILE A 5 -9.90 -25.38 -28.11
N VAL A 6 -9.33 -25.22 -29.30
CA VAL A 6 -8.24 -24.26 -29.55
C VAL A 6 -8.78 -23.11 -30.38
N LEU A 7 -8.74 -21.92 -29.79
CA LEU A 7 -9.03 -20.67 -30.47
C LEU A 7 -7.78 -20.20 -31.20
N VAL A 8 -7.90 -19.93 -32.49
CA VAL A 8 -6.76 -19.70 -33.37
C VAL A 8 -6.83 -18.29 -33.94
N ALA A 9 -5.84 -17.48 -33.61
CA ALA A 9 -5.68 -16.14 -34.18
C ALA A 9 -5.27 -16.20 -35.67
N PRO A 10 -5.44 -15.10 -36.44
CA PRO A 10 -5.05 -15.05 -37.84
C PRO A 10 -3.59 -15.50 -38.06
N ASN A 11 -3.38 -16.33 -39.09
CA ASN A 11 -2.08 -16.90 -39.48
C ASN A 11 -1.46 -17.93 -38.50
N CYS A 12 -2.15 -18.31 -37.43
CA CYS A 12 -1.65 -19.31 -36.47
C CYS A 12 -2.16 -20.74 -36.71
N GLY A 13 -3.03 -20.97 -37.70
CA GLY A 13 -3.70 -22.27 -37.91
C GLY A 13 -2.76 -23.46 -38.16
N ALA A 14 -1.71 -23.27 -38.96
CA ALA A 14 -0.74 -24.33 -39.21
C ALA A 14 0.05 -24.71 -37.95
N PHE A 15 0.40 -23.71 -37.12
CA PHE A 15 1.06 -23.93 -35.84
C PHE A 15 0.11 -24.65 -34.87
N ALA A 16 -1.11 -24.16 -34.69
CA ALA A 16 -2.11 -24.74 -33.80
C ALA A 16 -2.41 -26.21 -34.15
N LYS A 17 -2.55 -26.54 -35.44
CA LYS A 17 -2.77 -27.91 -35.90
C LYS A 17 -1.60 -28.86 -35.60
N ARG A 18 -0.36 -28.37 -35.64
CA ARG A 18 0.83 -29.17 -35.27
C ARG A 18 0.91 -29.36 -33.75
N GLN A 19 0.61 -28.32 -32.99
CA GLN A 19 0.73 -28.35 -31.53
C GLN A 19 -0.41 -29.14 -30.86
N PHE A 20 -1.63 -29.06 -31.41
CA PHE A 20 -2.84 -29.67 -30.85
C PHE A 20 -3.60 -30.47 -31.91
N PRO A 21 -3.02 -31.56 -32.45
CA PRO A 21 -3.58 -32.29 -33.59
C PRO A 21 -4.94 -32.96 -33.30
N SER A 22 -5.24 -33.23 -32.02
CA SER A 22 -6.46 -33.88 -31.58
C SER A 22 -7.57 -32.93 -31.14
N ARG A 23 -7.32 -31.62 -31.05
CA ARG A 23 -8.30 -30.64 -30.55
C ARG A 23 -9.04 -29.94 -31.68
N ARG A 24 -10.28 -29.55 -31.41
CA ARG A 24 -11.11 -28.79 -32.35
C ARG A 24 -10.54 -27.37 -32.50
N LEU A 25 -10.17 -26.98 -33.71
CA LEU A 25 -9.67 -25.63 -34.01
C LEU A 25 -10.83 -24.71 -34.41
N ILE A 26 -10.89 -23.51 -33.82
CA ILE A 26 -11.86 -22.47 -34.17
C ILE A 26 -11.08 -21.19 -34.47
N ALA A 27 -11.24 -20.65 -35.68
CA ALA A 27 -10.62 -19.39 -36.06
C ALA A 27 -11.34 -18.22 -35.37
N ILE A 28 -10.56 -17.34 -34.75
CA ILE A 28 -11.03 -16.08 -34.15
C ILE A 28 -10.28 -14.95 -34.86
N LEU A 29 -10.99 -14.19 -35.69
CA LEU A 29 -10.38 -13.15 -36.54
C LEU A 29 -10.19 -11.83 -35.80
N ASP A 30 -11.05 -11.55 -34.82
CA ASP A 30 -11.05 -10.31 -34.04
C ASP A 30 -11.62 -10.50 -32.63
N GLU A 31 -11.59 -9.43 -31.85
CA GLU A 31 -12.05 -9.42 -30.45
C GLU A 31 -13.57 -9.60 -30.33
N ALA A 32 -14.36 -9.10 -31.28
CA ALA A 32 -15.82 -9.23 -31.23
C ALA A 32 -16.24 -10.70 -31.43
N GLN A 33 -15.55 -11.42 -32.30
CA GLN A 33 -15.72 -12.86 -32.47
C GLN A 33 -15.31 -13.64 -31.23
N LEU A 34 -14.25 -13.22 -30.52
CA LEU A 34 -13.86 -13.84 -29.26
C LEU A 34 -14.98 -13.68 -28.21
N ASP A 35 -15.47 -12.46 -28.00
CA ASP A 35 -16.52 -12.17 -27.02
C ASP A 35 -17.81 -12.94 -27.33
N ALA A 36 -18.23 -12.97 -28.61
CA ALA A 36 -19.41 -13.71 -29.05
C ALA A 36 -19.25 -15.23 -28.87
N PHE A 37 -18.06 -15.76 -29.15
CA PHE A 37 -17.75 -17.17 -28.94
C PHE A 37 -17.81 -17.53 -27.44
N LEU A 38 -17.11 -16.76 -26.58
CA LEU A 38 -17.05 -17.03 -25.15
C LEU A 38 -18.42 -16.94 -24.47
N ALA A 39 -19.31 -16.06 -24.92
CA ALA A 39 -20.67 -15.94 -24.40
C ALA A 39 -21.54 -17.20 -24.59
N SER A 40 -21.24 -18.02 -25.61
CA SER A 40 -22.00 -19.25 -25.93
C SER A 40 -21.21 -20.54 -25.69
N CYS A 41 -19.91 -20.44 -25.40
CA CYS A 41 -19.02 -21.58 -25.24
C CYS A 41 -19.27 -22.35 -23.94
N ARG A 42 -19.44 -23.66 -24.05
CA ARG A 42 -19.60 -24.62 -22.94
C ARG A 42 -18.44 -25.62 -22.84
N ALA A 43 -17.29 -25.31 -23.44
CA ALA A 43 -16.09 -26.13 -23.32
C ALA A 43 -15.60 -26.20 -21.87
N SER A 44 -15.00 -27.31 -21.46
CA SER A 44 -14.28 -27.40 -20.18
C SER A 44 -12.88 -26.75 -20.28
N SER A 45 -12.32 -26.64 -21.48
CA SER A 45 -10.98 -26.09 -21.66
C SER A 45 -10.82 -25.31 -22.97
N LEU A 46 -10.18 -24.13 -22.87
CA LEU A 46 -9.82 -23.30 -24.02
C LEU A 46 -8.32 -23.02 -24.06
N THR A 47 -7.69 -23.28 -25.20
CA THR A 47 -6.35 -22.77 -25.50
C THR A 47 -6.45 -21.69 -26.55
N PHE A 48 -5.97 -20.47 -26.27
CA PHE A 48 -5.87 -19.43 -27.30
C PHE A 48 -4.46 -19.43 -27.89
N CYS A 49 -4.37 -19.67 -29.19
CA CYS A 49 -3.14 -19.76 -29.94
C CYS A 49 -2.96 -18.51 -30.82
N GLY A 50 -1.91 -17.74 -30.54
CA GLY A 50 -1.64 -16.47 -31.20
C GLY A 50 -0.18 -16.05 -31.17
N THR A 51 0.17 -15.08 -31.99
CA THR A 51 1.47 -14.37 -31.93
C THR A 51 1.54 -13.47 -30.70
N TRP A 52 2.74 -13.01 -30.32
CA TRP A 52 2.93 -12.11 -29.17
C TRP A 52 1.92 -10.96 -29.15
N ARG A 53 1.80 -10.21 -30.26
CA ARG A 53 0.90 -9.05 -30.40
C ARG A 53 -0.58 -9.38 -30.23
N GLN A 54 -0.99 -10.63 -30.41
CA GLN A 54 -2.38 -11.07 -30.30
C GLN A 54 -2.74 -11.54 -28.88
N LEU A 55 -1.75 -11.83 -28.03
CA LEU A 55 -1.95 -12.26 -26.64
C LEU A 55 -2.10 -11.03 -25.72
N THR A 56 -3.10 -10.19 -25.93
CA THR A 56 -3.26 -8.92 -25.19
C THR A 56 -3.86 -9.12 -23.78
N VAL A 57 -3.74 -8.11 -22.90
CA VAL A 57 -4.45 -8.09 -21.60
C VAL A 57 -5.95 -8.29 -21.77
N ARG A 58 -6.55 -7.73 -22.83
CA ARG A 58 -7.98 -7.90 -23.10
C ARG A 58 -8.34 -9.36 -23.37
N VAL A 59 -7.57 -10.06 -24.20
CA VAL A 59 -7.77 -11.49 -24.47
C VAL A 59 -7.56 -12.31 -23.19
N SER A 60 -6.52 -11.99 -22.41
CA SER A 60 -6.26 -12.63 -21.10
C SER A 60 -7.44 -12.50 -20.16
N ARG A 61 -7.98 -11.28 -20.05
CA ARG A 61 -9.13 -10.98 -19.19
C ARG A 61 -10.38 -11.72 -19.66
N ALA A 62 -10.70 -11.68 -20.95
CA ALA A 62 -11.90 -12.32 -21.48
C ALA A 62 -11.90 -13.83 -21.22
N LEU A 63 -10.77 -14.51 -21.48
CA LEU A 63 -10.63 -15.94 -21.22
C LEU A 63 -10.69 -16.27 -19.72
N ALA A 64 -10.00 -15.51 -18.88
CA ALA A 64 -10.03 -15.74 -17.42
C ALA A 64 -11.43 -15.47 -16.82
N GLN A 65 -12.16 -14.47 -17.34
CA GLN A 65 -13.56 -14.20 -16.95
C GLN A 65 -14.52 -15.28 -17.42
N TRP A 66 -14.26 -15.92 -18.56
CA TRP A 66 -15.03 -17.07 -19.02
C TRP A 66 -14.74 -18.31 -18.14
N ALA A 67 -13.48 -18.54 -17.78
CA ALA A 67 -13.08 -19.69 -16.97
C ALA A 67 -13.65 -19.62 -15.53
N ILE A 68 -13.64 -18.45 -14.89
CA ILE A 68 -14.11 -18.29 -13.50
C ILE A 68 -15.62 -18.53 -13.32
N GLN A 69 -16.39 -18.62 -14.40
CA GLN A 69 -17.82 -18.92 -14.35
C GLN A 69 -18.10 -20.35 -13.87
N GLU A 70 -17.16 -21.29 -14.08
CA GLU A 70 -17.29 -22.69 -13.63
C GLU A 70 -15.95 -23.19 -13.07
N PRO A 71 -15.92 -23.80 -11.86
CA PRO A 71 -14.67 -24.17 -11.19
C PRO A 71 -13.74 -25.11 -11.99
N GLU A 72 -14.32 -25.99 -12.81
CA GLU A 72 -13.58 -27.01 -13.57
C GLU A 72 -13.06 -26.47 -14.91
N ARG A 73 -13.47 -25.26 -15.33
CA ARG A 73 -12.99 -24.68 -16.58
C ARG A 73 -11.53 -24.25 -16.48
N GLY A 74 -10.81 -24.45 -17.58
CA GLY A 74 -9.43 -24.03 -17.74
C GLY A 74 -9.21 -23.18 -18.98
N CYS A 75 -8.36 -22.17 -18.88
CA CYS A 75 -7.86 -21.45 -20.05
C CYS A 75 -6.33 -21.31 -20.02
N GLY A 76 -5.74 -21.18 -21.22
CA GLY A 76 -4.31 -20.88 -21.35
C GLY A 76 -3.94 -20.39 -22.74
N PHE A 77 -2.69 -19.99 -22.87
CA PHE A 77 -2.11 -19.48 -24.10
C PHE A 77 -1.08 -20.42 -24.69
N SER A 78 -1.07 -20.48 -26.02
CA SER A 78 0.02 -21.06 -26.79
C SER A 78 0.61 -19.99 -27.69
N LEU A 79 1.84 -19.55 -27.38
CA LEU A 79 2.55 -18.56 -28.17
C LEU A 79 3.06 -19.19 -29.47
N ALA A 80 2.54 -18.70 -30.59
CA ALA A 80 2.96 -19.12 -31.92
C ALA A 80 4.32 -18.51 -32.26
N THR A 81 5.40 -19.18 -31.85
CA THR A 81 6.78 -18.81 -32.20
C THR A 81 7.30 -19.69 -33.34
N ASN A 82 8.35 -19.22 -34.03
CA ASN A 82 9.09 -20.03 -35.01
C ASN A 82 9.94 -21.13 -34.35
N VAL A 83 10.07 -21.12 -33.02
CA VAL A 83 10.85 -22.09 -32.26
C VAL A 83 9.87 -23.00 -31.55
N SER A 84 9.62 -24.18 -32.10
CA SER A 84 8.84 -25.20 -31.41
C SER A 84 9.54 -25.48 -30.07
N PRO A 85 8.90 -25.25 -28.90
CA PRO A 85 9.46 -25.72 -27.65
C PRO A 85 9.52 -27.24 -27.77
N GLN A 86 10.72 -27.78 -27.98
CA GLN A 86 10.93 -29.20 -27.76
C GLN A 86 10.76 -29.41 -26.26
N MET A 87 9.52 -29.69 -25.82
CA MET A 87 9.29 -30.35 -24.54
C MET A 87 9.96 -31.72 -24.64
N ARG A 88 11.28 -31.77 -24.52
CA ARG A 88 11.97 -33.02 -24.25
C ARG A 88 11.54 -33.40 -22.85
N PRO A 89 10.86 -34.54 -22.66
CA PRO A 89 10.57 -35.02 -21.32
C PRO A 89 11.92 -35.32 -20.66
N ARG A 90 12.43 -34.40 -19.82
CA ARG A 90 13.31 -34.81 -18.74
C ARG A 90 12.44 -35.70 -17.86
N ARG A 91 12.92 -36.90 -17.52
CA ARG A 91 12.21 -37.78 -16.59
C ARG A 91 11.88 -36.95 -15.34
N PRO A 92 10.62 -36.92 -14.88
CA PRO A 92 10.30 -36.26 -13.62
C PRO A 92 11.17 -36.86 -12.53
N LEU A 93 11.57 -36.04 -11.55
CA LEU A 93 12.15 -36.52 -10.31
C LEU A 93 11.29 -37.65 -9.74
N ASP A 94 11.96 -38.67 -9.22
CA ASP A 94 11.38 -39.44 -8.11
C ASP A 94 11.08 -38.45 -6.98
N GLY A 95 9.80 -38.07 -6.85
CA GLY A 95 9.28 -37.16 -5.85
C GLY A 95 8.78 -35.84 -6.44
N ASN A 96 7.46 -35.71 -6.55
CA ASN A 96 6.80 -34.44 -6.85
C ASN A 96 7.09 -33.42 -5.74
N ARG A 97 7.87 -32.40 -6.08
CA ARG A 97 8.26 -31.30 -5.19
C ARG A 97 7.85 -29.98 -5.79
N VAL A 98 7.34 -29.09 -4.95
CA VAL A 98 7.08 -27.70 -5.30
C VAL A 98 7.91 -26.82 -4.39
N TYR A 99 8.75 -25.96 -4.96
CA TYR A 99 9.50 -24.96 -4.19
C TYR A 99 8.77 -23.63 -4.20
N GLU A 100 8.53 -23.08 -3.01
CA GLU A 100 8.03 -21.73 -2.78
C GLU A 100 9.16 -20.85 -2.29
N ILE A 101 9.43 -19.78 -3.03
CA ILE A 101 10.48 -18.81 -2.74
C ILE A 101 9.83 -17.45 -2.58
N ILE A 102 10.01 -16.82 -1.43
CA ILE A 102 9.44 -15.51 -1.11
C ILE A 102 10.60 -14.56 -0.82
N ASP A 103 10.60 -13.39 -1.44
CA ASP A 103 11.61 -12.36 -1.25
C ASP A 103 11.75 -11.97 0.24
N GLY A 104 12.96 -12.08 0.80
CA GLY A 104 13.25 -11.79 2.21
C GLY A 104 12.88 -12.88 3.22
N PHE A 105 12.37 -14.05 2.78
CA PHE A 105 12.00 -15.15 3.67
C PHE A 105 12.70 -16.48 3.28
N PRO A 106 12.84 -17.42 4.23
CA PRO A 106 13.27 -18.78 3.92
C PRO A 106 12.35 -19.47 2.90
N ALA A 107 12.93 -20.23 1.99
CA ALA A 107 12.20 -21.02 1.03
C ALA A 107 11.42 -22.16 1.70
N THR A 108 10.35 -22.61 1.06
CA THR A 108 9.52 -23.72 1.52
C THR A 108 9.49 -24.81 0.43
N GLU A 109 9.79 -26.06 0.79
CA GLU A 109 9.53 -27.23 -0.06
C GLU A 109 8.18 -27.85 0.35
N HIS A 110 7.32 -28.08 -0.64
CA HIS A 110 6.08 -28.82 -0.52
C HIS A 110 6.23 -30.17 -1.23
N ASN A 111 6.01 -31.28 -0.50
CA ASN A 111 6.15 -32.63 -1.04
C ASN A 111 5.18 -33.62 -0.35
N ALA A 112 5.31 -34.93 -0.64
CA ALA A 112 4.49 -35.99 -0.05
C ALA A 112 4.54 -36.07 1.49
N ALA A 113 5.69 -35.72 2.08
CA ALA A 113 5.92 -35.73 3.52
C ALA A 113 5.35 -34.47 4.21
N GLY A 114 4.98 -33.45 3.43
CA GLY A 114 4.38 -32.20 3.92
C GLY A 114 5.18 -30.97 3.53
N ARG A 115 5.11 -29.94 4.37
CA ARG A 115 5.79 -28.65 4.19
C ARG A 115 7.08 -28.62 5.01
N GLN A 116 8.20 -28.27 4.39
CA GLN A 116 9.49 -28.09 5.05
C GLN A 116 10.08 -26.72 4.72
N VAL A 117 10.57 -26.00 5.74
CA VAL A 117 11.33 -24.76 5.57
C VAL A 117 12.79 -25.11 5.26
N ILE A 118 13.35 -24.47 4.23
CA ILE A 118 14.69 -24.72 3.71
C ILE A 118 15.39 -23.38 3.44
N ASP A 119 16.71 -23.34 3.56
CA ASP A 119 17.51 -22.17 3.16
C ASP A 119 17.29 -21.83 1.66
N SER A 120 16.94 -20.57 1.41
CA SER A 120 16.72 -20.02 0.07
C SER A 120 17.95 -20.14 -0.82
N ASN A 121 19.17 -19.94 -0.29
CA ASN A 121 20.40 -20.08 -1.08
C ASN A 121 20.64 -21.52 -1.56
N PHE A 122 20.33 -22.49 -0.71
CA PHE A 122 20.38 -23.91 -1.07
C PHE A 122 19.38 -24.24 -2.19
N VAL A 123 18.12 -23.77 -2.07
CA VAL A 123 17.10 -24.00 -3.10
C VAL A 123 17.49 -23.34 -4.41
N ILE A 124 17.96 -22.09 -4.40
CA ILE A 124 18.46 -21.40 -5.60
C ILE A 124 19.60 -22.19 -6.23
N GLY A 125 20.58 -22.61 -5.44
CA GLY A 125 21.70 -23.42 -5.92
C GLY A 125 21.24 -24.69 -6.64
N ARG A 126 20.22 -25.37 -6.09
CA ARG A 126 19.59 -26.54 -6.73
C ARG A 126 18.84 -26.20 -8.00
N LEU A 127 18.03 -25.14 -7.97
CA LEU A 127 17.28 -24.68 -9.13
C LEU A 127 18.19 -24.22 -10.26
N LEU A 128 19.45 -23.87 -9.95
CA LEU A 128 20.45 -23.42 -10.91
C LEU A 128 21.45 -24.50 -11.36
N ASP A 129 21.35 -25.73 -10.84
CA ASP A 129 22.23 -26.81 -11.27
C ASP A 129 21.60 -27.56 -12.45
N PRO A 130 22.14 -27.45 -13.67
CA PRO A 130 21.57 -28.08 -14.86
C PRO A 130 21.65 -29.62 -14.83
N ASN A 131 22.49 -30.19 -13.95
CA ASN A 131 22.67 -31.62 -13.76
C ASN A 131 21.62 -32.22 -12.81
N LEU A 132 20.96 -31.37 -12.01
CA LEU A 132 19.86 -31.80 -11.18
C LEU A 132 18.57 -31.82 -12.00
N PRO A 133 17.69 -32.81 -11.74
CA PRO A 133 16.38 -32.85 -12.36
C PRO A 133 15.51 -31.70 -11.85
N ALA A 134 14.69 -31.15 -12.74
CA ALA A 134 13.82 -30.02 -12.43
C ALA A 134 12.66 -30.46 -11.52
N PRO A 135 12.27 -29.62 -10.54
CA PRO A 135 11.08 -29.88 -9.71
C PRO A 135 9.79 -29.80 -10.53
N SER A 136 8.72 -30.38 -9.98
CA SER A 136 7.37 -30.32 -10.54
C SER A 136 6.85 -28.87 -10.62
N GLY A 137 7.15 -28.09 -9.58
CA GLY A 137 6.69 -26.71 -9.49
C GLY A 137 7.71 -25.78 -8.84
N VAL A 138 7.74 -24.53 -9.29
CA VAL A 138 8.43 -23.43 -8.61
C VAL A 138 7.47 -22.25 -8.55
N VAL A 139 7.30 -21.66 -7.37
CA VAL A 139 6.62 -20.37 -7.22
C VAL A 139 7.60 -19.36 -6.63
N ILE A 140 7.70 -18.21 -7.30
CA ILE A 140 8.54 -17.10 -6.87
C ILE A 140 7.60 -15.94 -6.56
N THR A 141 7.63 -15.48 -5.31
CA THR A 141 6.79 -14.40 -4.78
C THR A 141 7.64 -13.21 -4.38
N GLY A 142 7.41 -12.05 -5.00
CA GLY A 142 8.18 -10.85 -4.68
C GLY A 142 7.86 -9.67 -5.59
N HIS A 143 8.71 -8.65 -5.51
CA HIS A 143 8.68 -7.53 -6.45
C HIS A 143 9.19 -7.97 -7.82
N GLY A 144 8.51 -7.53 -8.88
CA GLY A 144 8.88 -7.88 -10.23
C GLY A 144 8.08 -7.12 -11.27
N SER A 145 8.36 -7.44 -12.52
CA SER A 145 7.75 -6.92 -13.74
C SER A 145 7.76 -8.00 -14.82
N GLU A 146 7.34 -7.65 -16.03
CA GLU A 146 7.35 -8.55 -17.20
C GLU A 146 8.73 -9.16 -17.50
N TYR A 147 9.82 -8.46 -17.17
CA TYR A 147 11.19 -8.87 -17.54
C TYR A 147 12.03 -9.38 -16.38
N CYS A 148 11.61 -9.18 -15.12
CA CYS A 148 12.36 -9.65 -13.97
C CYS A 148 11.48 -9.95 -12.75
N ILE A 149 11.99 -10.77 -11.84
CA ILE A 149 11.43 -10.96 -10.51
C ILE A 149 12.57 -11.07 -9.49
N ARG A 150 12.39 -10.42 -8.35
CA ARG A 150 13.34 -10.50 -7.25
C ARG A 150 13.24 -11.84 -6.55
N LEU A 151 14.41 -12.38 -6.21
CA LEU A 151 14.58 -13.62 -5.49
C LEU A 151 15.63 -13.37 -4.40
N ASP A 152 15.17 -12.92 -3.23
CA ASP A 152 16.02 -12.56 -2.10
C ASP A 152 17.05 -11.47 -2.48
N SER A 153 18.33 -11.79 -2.39
CA SER A 153 19.47 -10.92 -2.71
C SER A 153 19.86 -10.97 -4.19
N ARG A 154 18.98 -11.44 -5.09
CA ARG A 154 19.26 -11.62 -6.53
C ARG A 154 18.06 -11.28 -7.39
N TRP A 155 18.31 -11.01 -8.66
CA TRP A 155 17.28 -10.80 -9.67
C TRP A 155 17.25 -11.93 -10.68
N PHE A 156 16.09 -12.54 -10.89
CA PHE A 156 15.85 -13.34 -12.08
C PHE A 156 15.44 -12.42 -13.22
N SER A 157 16.24 -12.34 -14.28
CA SER A 157 16.02 -11.40 -15.40
C SER A 157 16.32 -12.06 -16.74
N THR A 158 15.78 -11.50 -17.82
CA THR A 158 16.08 -11.93 -19.20
C THR A 158 17.37 -11.31 -19.75
N PHE A 159 17.92 -10.28 -19.10
CA PHE A 159 19.12 -9.58 -19.53
C PHE A 159 19.94 -9.06 -18.36
N ASN A 160 21.25 -8.93 -18.59
CA ASN A 160 22.17 -8.31 -17.65
C ASN A 160 22.04 -6.78 -17.76
N THR A 161 21.95 -6.08 -16.64
CA THR A 161 21.75 -4.63 -16.60
C THR A 161 22.30 -4.04 -15.31
N ALA A 162 22.78 -2.80 -15.39
CA ALA A 162 23.20 -2.03 -14.22
C ALA A 162 22.04 -1.38 -13.46
N PHE A 163 20.82 -1.42 -14.01
CA PHE A 163 19.63 -0.83 -13.36
C PHE A 163 19.09 -1.67 -12.20
N LEU A 164 19.42 -2.97 -12.16
CA LEU A 164 19.07 -3.85 -11.05
C LEU A 164 20.27 -3.87 -10.09
N THR A 165 20.04 -3.50 -8.83
CA THR A 165 21.09 -3.23 -7.83
C THR A 165 21.82 -4.47 -7.34
N ASP A 166 21.22 -5.65 -7.51
CA ASP A 166 21.70 -6.92 -6.96
C ASP A 166 22.09 -7.89 -8.09
N PRO A 167 22.87 -8.97 -7.79
CA PRO A 167 23.30 -9.94 -8.79
C PRO A 167 22.16 -10.51 -9.63
N ILE A 168 22.35 -10.53 -10.95
CA ILE A 168 21.37 -11.05 -11.90
C ILE A 168 21.65 -12.52 -12.23
N ILE A 169 20.61 -13.33 -12.15
CA ILE A 169 20.56 -14.69 -12.66
C ILE A 169 19.83 -14.67 -14.02
N LEU A 170 20.52 -15.16 -15.05
CA LEU A 170 19.95 -15.37 -16.39
C LEU A 170 19.53 -16.83 -16.53
N PRO A 171 18.22 -17.17 -16.54
CA PRO A 171 17.78 -18.53 -16.78
C PRO A 171 18.23 -19.01 -18.17
N SER A 172 18.95 -20.12 -18.20
CA SER A 172 19.41 -20.77 -19.44
C SER A 172 18.94 -22.21 -19.58
N PHE A 173 18.15 -22.70 -18.62
CA PHE A 173 17.58 -24.04 -18.59
C PHE A 173 16.26 -24.04 -17.82
N LYS A 174 15.54 -25.16 -17.93
CA LYS A 174 14.24 -25.37 -17.29
C LYS A 174 14.36 -25.39 -15.77
N LEU A 175 13.79 -24.38 -15.10
CA LEU A 175 13.81 -24.27 -13.62
C LEU A 175 12.78 -25.18 -12.94
N GLY A 176 11.72 -25.56 -13.64
CA GLY A 176 10.63 -26.41 -13.14
C GLY A 176 9.67 -26.80 -14.26
N ASP A 177 8.86 -27.83 -14.06
CA ASP A 177 7.81 -28.20 -15.03
C ASP A 177 6.75 -27.10 -15.15
N VAL A 178 6.36 -26.53 -14.00
CA VAL A 178 5.44 -25.40 -13.91
C VAL A 178 6.07 -24.30 -13.05
N ILE A 179 6.06 -23.07 -13.55
CA ILE A 179 6.56 -21.91 -12.82
C ILE A 179 5.41 -20.95 -12.59
N PHE A 180 5.19 -20.55 -11.35
CA PHE A 180 4.28 -19.47 -10.99
C PHE A 180 5.09 -18.22 -10.62
N LEU A 181 5.02 -17.20 -11.48
CA LEU A 181 5.58 -15.88 -11.24
C LEU A 181 4.56 -15.03 -10.49
N ASN A 182 4.59 -15.12 -9.16
CA ASN A 182 3.70 -14.40 -8.27
C ASN A 182 4.25 -12.98 -8.03
N CYS A 183 4.17 -12.14 -9.05
CA CYS A 183 4.48 -10.71 -9.00
C CYS A 183 3.59 -9.94 -9.99
N CYS A 184 3.62 -8.61 -9.91
CA CYS A 184 2.82 -7.71 -10.77
C CYS A 184 3.18 -7.86 -12.25
N SER A 185 2.15 -7.97 -13.10
CA SER A 185 2.26 -7.97 -14.55
C SER A 185 3.22 -9.03 -15.13
N SER A 186 3.55 -10.09 -14.39
CA SER A 186 4.51 -11.13 -14.81
C SER A 186 4.16 -11.88 -16.10
N LEU A 187 2.90 -11.82 -16.50
CA LEU A 187 2.35 -12.39 -17.73
C LEU A 187 1.56 -11.36 -18.56
N LYS A 188 1.96 -10.08 -18.51
CA LYS A 188 1.45 -9.07 -19.43
C LYS A 188 2.21 -9.17 -20.76
N LEU A 189 1.53 -9.62 -21.83
CA LEU A 189 2.18 -10.01 -23.09
C LEU A 189 1.99 -8.98 -24.22
N GLY A 190 1.04 -9.17 -25.13
CA GLY A 190 1.00 -8.55 -26.47
C GLY A 190 0.84 -7.04 -26.54
N ASP A 191 0.31 -6.44 -25.48
CA ASP A 191 0.13 -5.00 -25.28
C ASP A 191 1.04 -4.45 -24.16
N SER A 192 2.03 -5.23 -23.73
CA SER A 192 3.12 -4.74 -22.88
C SER A 192 4.04 -3.79 -23.65
N CYS A 193 4.60 -2.82 -22.94
CA CYS A 193 5.73 -2.04 -23.45
C CYS A 193 7.03 -2.85 -23.47
N VAL A 194 7.06 -4.01 -22.81
CA VAL A 194 8.19 -4.94 -22.79
C VAL A 194 8.10 -5.87 -24.01
N PRO A 195 9.09 -5.85 -24.92
CA PRO A 195 9.11 -6.76 -26.06
C PRO A 195 9.21 -8.23 -25.64
N GLU A 196 8.74 -9.15 -26.49
CA GLU A 196 8.81 -10.61 -26.29
C GLU A 196 10.21 -11.08 -25.86
N SER A 197 11.26 -10.56 -26.50
CA SER A 197 12.66 -10.93 -26.23
C SER A 197 13.13 -10.62 -24.81
N TYR A 198 12.42 -9.74 -24.10
CA TYR A 198 12.72 -9.35 -22.73
C TYR A 198 11.72 -9.93 -21.72
N SER A 199 10.66 -10.61 -22.16
CA SER A 199 9.68 -11.20 -21.26
C SER A 199 10.24 -12.43 -20.54
N LEU A 200 10.25 -12.39 -19.21
CA LEU A 200 10.69 -13.51 -18.37
C LEU A 200 9.76 -14.72 -18.56
N ALA A 201 8.45 -14.50 -18.65
CA ALA A 201 7.49 -15.56 -18.93
C ALA A 201 7.74 -16.23 -20.30
N ALA A 202 8.00 -15.45 -21.34
CA ALA A 202 8.31 -15.98 -22.67
C ALA A 202 9.62 -16.80 -22.67
N LEU A 203 10.66 -16.29 -22.01
CA LEU A 203 11.94 -16.99 -21.85
C LEU A 203 11.74 -18.33 -21.14
N LEU A 204 11.11 -18.35 -19.96
CA LEU A 204 10.87 -19.56 -19.18
C LEU A 204 10.01 -20.58 -19.96
N PHE A 205 9.01 -20.10 -20.70
CA PHE A 205 8.21 -20.94 -21.58
C PHE A 205 9.05 -21.56 -22.71
N SER A 206 9.92 -20.78 -23.35
CA SER A 206 10.83 -21.26 -24.40
C SER A 206 11.84 -22.30 -23.88
N LEU A 207 12.21 -22.21 -22.60
CA LEU A 207 13.05 -23.19 -21.90
C LEU A 207 12.29 -24.47 -21.49
N GLY A 208 10.98 -24.54 -21.77
CA GLY A 208 10.17 -25.75 -21.64
C GLY A 208 9.31 -25.84 -20.37
N SER A 209 9.16 -24.76 -19.61
CA SER A 209 8.23 -24.68 -18.48
C SER A 209 6.84 -24.22 -18.93
N ALA A 210 5.78 -24.66 -18.26
CA ALA A 210 4.52 -23.92 -18.27
C ALA A 210 4.63 -22.74 -17.30
N VAL A 211 4.12 -21.57 -17.66
CA VAL A 211 4.26 -20.36 -16.85
C VAL A 211 2.90 -19.81 -16.47
N ILE A 212 2.65 -19.67 -15.17
CA ILE A 212 1.50 -18.97 -14.63
C ILE A 212 1.99 -17.60 -14.14
N GLY A 213 1.22 -16.56 -14.39
CA GLY A 213 1.55 -15.22 -13.91
C GLY A 213 0.38 -14.27 -14.07
N SER A 214 0.58 -13.02 -13.66
CA SER A 214 -0.47 -12.02 -13.69
C SER A 214 -0.40 -11.15 -14.94
N PHE A 215 -1.53 -10.87 -15.58
CA PHE A 215 -1.58 -9.98 -16.74
C PHE A 215 -1.87 -8.52 -16.34
N ARG A 216 -1.96 -8.21 -15.05
CA ARG A 216 -2.18 -6.87 -14.50
C ARG A 216 -1.39 -6.69 -13.20
N ASN A 217 -1.29 -5.45 -12.74
CA ASN A 217 -0.86 -5.19 -11.37
C ASN A 217 -1.90 -5.76 -10.40
N LEU A 218 -1.42 -6.49 -9.41
CA LEU A 218 -2.20 -7.02 -8.29
C LEU A 218 -1.38 -6.92 -7.01
N HIS A 219 -2.04 -7.11 -5.88
CA HIS A 219 -1.36 -7.31 -4.61
C HIS A 219 -0.73 -8.70 -4.59
N THR A 220 0.61 -8.74 -4.60
CA THR A 220 1.36 -10.00 -4.48
C THR A 220 1.15 -10.61 -3.10
N SER A 221 0.83 -11.91 -3.06
CA SER A 221 0.45 -12.62 -1.82
C SER A 221 1.07 -14.02 -1.76
N PRO A 222 1.75 -14.40 -0.65
CA PRO A 222 2.19 -15.78 -0.41
C PRO A 222 1.04 -16.82 -0.42
N HIS A 223 -0.20 -16.43 -0.16
CA HIS A 223 -1.32 -17.38 -0.23
C HIS A 223 -1.57 -17.91 -1.63
N TYR A 224 -1.36 -17.10 -2.67
CA TYR A 224 -1.42 -17.61 -4.04
C TYR A 224 -0.35 -18.69 -4.27
N ALA A 225 0.82 -18.57 -3.64
CA ALA A 225 1.88 -19.58 -3.73
C ALA A 225 1.47 -20.90 -3.06
N ALA A 226 0.85 -20.84 -1.88
CA ALA A 226 0.31 -22.02 -1.20
C ALA A 226 -0.83 -22.70 -2.00
N VAL A 227 -1.77 -21.91 -2.55
CA VAL A 227 -2.87 -22.42 -3.38
C VAL A 227 -2.34 -23.11 -4.63
N PHE A 228 -1.35 -22.50 -5.29
CA PHE A 228 -0.65 -23.09 -6.43
C PHE A 228 0.02 -24.42 -6.05
N ALA A 229 0.85 -24.43 -5.00
CA ALA A 229 1.61 -25.61 -4.60
C ALA A 229 0.69 -26.78 -4.21
N GLN A 230 -0.35 -26.51 -3.45
CA GLN A 230 -1.34 -27.52 -3.04
C GLN A 230 -2.07 -28.10 -4.25
N ALA A 231 -2.60 -27.25 -5.13
CA ALA A 231 -3.36 -27.70 -6.29
C ALA A 231 -2.47 -28.50 -7.27
N LEU A 232 -1.22 -28.07 -7.44
CA LEU A 232 -0.27 -28.80 -8.29
C LEU A 232 0.04 -30.20 -7.75
N LEU A 233 0.27 -30.33 -6.43
CA LEU A 233 0.53 -31.63 -5.79
C LEU A 233 -0.71 -32.54 -5.75
N GLN A 234 -1.91 -31.97 -5.79
CA GLN A 234 -3.19 -32.69 -5.91
C GLN A 234 -3.44 -33.25 -7.32
N GLY A 235 -2.62 -32.91 -8.30
CA GLY A 235 -2.80 -33.34 -9.70
C GLY A 235 -3.91 -32.59 -10.44
N ASN A 236 -4.25 -31.38 -9.98
CA ASN A 236 -5.13 -30.49 -10.72
C ASN A 236 -4.52 -30.14 -12.08
N SER A 237 -5.37 -29.90 -13.07
CA SER A 237 -4.92 -29.39 -14.37
C SER A 237 -4.41 -27.95 -14.22
N LEU A 238 -3.48 -27.53 -15.07
CA LEU A 238 -2.97 -26.15 -14.99
C LEU A 238 -4.09 -25.10 -15.14
N GLY A 239 -5.10 -25.40 -15.96
CA GLY A 239 -6.30 -24.56 -16.10
C GLY A 239 -7.09 -24.44 -14.80
N GLU A 240 -7.34 -25.56 -14.10
CA GLU A 240 -7.99 -25.55 -12.77
C GLU A 240 -7.18 -24.77 -11.74
N ILE A 241 -5.85 -24.90 -11.76
CA ILE A 241 -4.96 -24.15 -10.85
C ILE A 241 -5.10 -22.65 -11.09
N VAL A 242 -5.02 -22.19 -12.35
CA VAL A 242 -5.22 -20.77 -12.67
C VAL A 242 -6.62 -20.30 -12.30
N ASN A 243 -7.65 -21.13 -12.50
CA ASN A 243 -9.01 -20.77 -12.14
C ASN A 243 -9.17 -20.62 -10.62
N ARG A 244 -8.56 -21.49 -9.82
CA ARG A 244 -8.50 -21.37 -8.35
C ARG A 244 -7.79 -20.09 -7.93
N LEU A 245 -6.64 -19.78 -8.52
CA LEU A 245 -5.91 -18.53 -8.25
C LEU A 245 -6.77 -17.30 -8.58
N ASN A 246 -7.50 -17.34 -9.70
CA ASN A 246 -8.41 -16.28 -10.10
C ASN A 246 -9.62 -16.14 -9.17
N ALA A 247 -10.21 -17.25 -8.72
CA ALA A 247 -11.27 -17.28 -7.72
C ALA A 247 -10.81 -16.65 -6.39
N GLU A 248 -9.59 -16.95 -5.95
CA GLU A 248 -8.99 -16.31 -4.77
C GLU A 248 -8.76 -14.81 -5.02
N SER A 249 -8.13 -14.41 -6.14
CA SER A 249 -7.90 -13.00 -6.46
C SER A 249 -9.20 -12.17 -6.52
N ASN A 250 -10.29 -12.76 -7.03
CA ASN A 250 -11.57 -12.07 -7.15
C ASN A 250 -12.20 -11.78 -5.77
N ARG A 251 -11.91 -12.59 -4.76
CA ARG A 251 -12.34 -12.34 -3.37
C ARG A 251 -11.60 -11.17 -2.74
N PHE A 252 -10.32 -10.96 -3.07
CA PHE A 252 -9.47 -9.93 -2.45
C PHE A 252 -9.46 -8.60 -3.20
N GLU A 253 -9.49 -8.61 -4.54
CA GLU A 253 -9.21 -7.42 -5.35
C GLU A 253 -10.28 -7.06 -6.40
N ARG A 254 -11.43 -7.77 -6.41
CA ARG A 254 -12.50 -7.62 -7.42
C ARG A 254 -11.99 -7.74 -8.86
N GLY A 255 -11.89 -8.98 -9.34
CA GLY A 255 -11.59 -9.30 -10.73
C GLY A 255 -10.45 -10.32 -10.89
N VAL A 256 -10.43 -10.97 -12.04
CA VAL A 256 -9.40 -11.95 -12.42
C VAL A 256 -8.05 -11.27 -12.71
N ALA A 257 -6.96 -11.97 -12.43
CA ALA A 257 -5.59 -11.44 -12.52
C ALA A 257 -4.60 -12.39 -13.17
N PHE A 258 -4.82 -13.70 -13.07
CA PHE A 258 -3.87 -14.74 -13.46
C PHE A 258 -4.23 -15.37 -14.80
N GLN A 259 -3.19 -15.79 -15.52
CA GLN A 259 -3.31 -16.52 -16.77
C GLN A 259 -2.16 -17.52 -16.92
N LEU A 260 -2.37 -18.51 -17.80
CA LEU A 260 -1.41 -19.55 -18.13
C LEU A 260 -0.80 -19.31 -19.52
N LEU A 261 0.51 -19.35 -19.62
CA LEU A 261 1.25 -19.60 -20.86
C LEU A 261 1.67 -21.08 -20.86
N GLY A 262 0.89 -21.90 -21.56
CA GLY A 262 0.95 -23.36 -21.50
C GLY A 262 -0.39 -24.01 -21.82
N ASP A 263 -0.40 -25.34 -21.81
CA ASP A 263 -1.60 -26.14 -22.06
C ASP A 263 -2.45 -26.27 -20.78
N PRO A 264 -3.69 -25.75 -20.75
CA PRO A 264 -4.56 -25.84 -19.57
C PRO A 264 -4.94 -27.26 -19.16
N LEU A 265 -4.87 -28.23 -20.08
CA LEU A 265 -5.18 -29.64 -19.77
C LEU A 265 -4.00 -30.40 -19.18
N HIS A 266 -2.80 -29.81 -19.15
CA HIS A 266 -1.63 -30.46 -18.60
C HIS A 266 -1.87 -30.78 -17.11
N ARG A 267 -1.60 -32.03 -16.72
CA ARG A 267 -1.68 -32.53 -15.34
C ARG A 267 -0.35 -33.16 -14.95
N LEU A 268 0.08 -32.89 -13.73
CA LEU A 268 1.16 -33.64 -13.10
C LEU A 268 0.56 -34.82 -12.31
N SER A 269 1.33 -35.90 -12.17
CA SER A 269 0.89 -37.07 -11.39
C SER A 269 0.59 -36.63 -9.95
N PRO A 270 -0.56 -37.01 -9.35
CA PRO A 270 -0.89 -36.62 -7.99
C PRO A 270 0.03 -37.29 -6.98
N VAL A 271 0.23 -36.63 -5.85
CA VAL A 271 0.90 -37.22 -4.67
C VAL A 271 -0.16 -37.65 -3.67
N ASN A 272 0.00 -38.83 -3.08
CA ASN A 272 -0.74 -39.20 -1.86
C ASN A 272 -0.23 -38.35 -0.69
N ILE A 273 -0.72 -37.12 -0.61
CA ILE A 273 -0.47 -36.24 0.53
C ILE A 273 -1.24 -36.86 1.71
N ARG A 274 -0.54 -37.32 2.75
CA ARG A 274 -1.22 -37.63 4.01
C ARG A 274 -1.93 -36.33 4.43
N PRO A 275 -3.22 -36.35 4.76
CA PRO A 275 -3.91 -35.17 5.28
C PRO A 275 -3.40 -34.90 6.71
N SER A 276 -2.16 -34.44 6.84
CA SER A 276 -1.63 -33.77 8.02
C SER A 276 -1.96 -32.27 7.99
N ILE A 277 -2.67 -31.82 6.96
CA ILE A 277 -3.21 -30.47 6.84
C ILE A 277 -4.61 -30.52 7.45
N GLY A 278 -4.72 -30.26 8.76
CA GLY A 278 -5.90 -29.55 9.24
C GLY A 278 -6.12 -28.37 8.30
N PRO A 279 -7.37 -28.05 7.90
CA PRO A 279 -7.65 -27.13 6.80
C PRO A 279 -6.67 -25.96 6.88
N LEU A 280 -5.88 -25.73 5.81
CA LEU A 280 -5.23 -24.44 5.60
C LEU A 280 -6.34 -23.45 5.92
N GLN A 281 -6.27 -22.82 7.08
CA GLN A 281 -7.34 -21.95 7.52
C GLN A 281 -7.51 -21.00 6.33
N SER A 282 -8.72 -20.99 5.77
CA SER A 282 -9.11 -20.29 4.53
C SER A 282 -9.15 -18.77 4.76
N ARG A 283 -8.10 -18.31 5.42
CA ARG A 283 -7.88 -17.14 6.26
C ARG A 283 -6.77 -17.56 7.25
N PRO A 284 -5.55 -16.97 7.28
CA PRO A 284 -5.28 -16.30 8.53
C PRO A 284 -6.50 -15.40 8.70
N PRO A 285 -7.29 -15.48 9.79
CA PRO A 285 -8.34 -14.52 9.99
C PRO A 285 -7.72 -13.17 9.61
N GLN A 286 -8.40 -12.36 8.80
CA GLN A 286 -8.16 -10.94 8.92
C GLN A 286 -8.52 -10.66 10.37
N LEU A 287 -7.56 -10.95 11.27
CA LEU A 287 -7.59 -10.52 12.63
C LEU A 287 -7.69 -9.04 12.41
N PRO A 288 -8.84 -8.44 12.75
CA PRO A 288 -8.94 -7.01 12.62
C PRO A 288 -7.69 -6.47 13.29
N LEU A 289 -6.88 -5.72 12.53
CA LEU A 289 -5.69 -5.06 13.07
C LEU A 289 -5.99 -4.64 14.51
N PRO A 290 -5.12 -4.99 15.48
CA PRO A 290 -5.34 -4.56 16.84
C PRO A 290 -5.72 -3.10 16.83
N SER A 291 -6.80 -2.76 17.53
CA SER A 291 -7.40 -1.43 17.42
C SER A 291 -6.40 -0.31 17.72
N SER A 292 -5.36 -0.60 18.50
CA SER A 292 -4.19 0.25 18.73
C SER A 292 -3.38 0.49 17.46
N LEU A 293 -2.93 -0.57 16.75
CA LEU A 293 -2.15 -0.43 15.53
C LEU A 293 -2.96 0.28 14.43
N ARG A 294 -4.20 -0.14 14.17
CA ARG A 294 -5.07 0.54 13.19
C ARG A 294 -5.15 2.04 13.46
N ARG A 295 -5.34 2.40 14.73
CA ARG A 295 -5.43 3.79 15.16
C ARG A 295 -4.10 4.53 15.00
N ALA A 296 -2.97 3.89 15.29
CA ALA A 296 -1.65 4.48 15.04
C ALA A 296 -1.43 4.76 13.55
N LEU A 297 -1.85 3.86 12.67
CA LEU A 297 -1.78 4.04 11.20
C LEU A 297 -2.66 5.21 10.74
N GLU A 298 -3.91 5.29 11.20
CA GLU A 298 -4.81 6.41 10.90
C GLU A 298 -4.30 7.75 11.45
N ASP A 299 -3.70 7.73 12.65
CA ASP A 299 -3.13 8.90 13.29
C ASP A 299 -1.89 9.41 12.51
N ASN A 300 -1.07 8.51 11.96
CA ASN A 300 0.06 8.88 11.10
C ASN A 300 -0.41 9.55 9.80
N LEU A 301 -1.41 8.98 9.14
CA LEU A 301 -2.00 9.56 7.94
C LEU A 301 -2.58 10.96 8.20
N GLY A 302 -3.28 11.14 9.31
CA GLY A 302 -3.77 12.46 9.72
C GLY A 302 -2.64 13.48 9.87
N LEU A 303 -1.52 13.06 10.48
CA LEU A 303 -0.36 13.92 10.70
C LEU A 303 0.30 14.33 9.38
N GLU A 304 0.36 13.42 8.40
CA GLU A 304 0.84 13.72 7.04
C GLU A 304 0.02 14.83 6.39
N LEU A 305 -1.31 14.72 6.45
CA LEU A 305 -2.21 15.73 5.87
C LEU A 305 -2.04 17.11 6.53
N LEU A 306 -1.88 17.15 7.86
CA LEU A 306 -1.61 18.39 8.59
C LEU A 306 -0.22 18.95 8.25
N SER A 307 0.80 18.10 8.18
CA SER A 307 2.16 18.49 7.80
C SER A 307 2.19 19.07 6.39
N ALA A 308 1.53 18.41 5.43
CA ALA A 308 1.40 18.88 4.05
C ALA A 308 0.66 20.22 3.92
N ALA A 309 -0.30 20.49 4.83
CA ALA A 309 -0.98 21.77 4.90
C ALA A 309 -0.04 22.87 5.42
N LEU A 310 0.67 22.59 6.52
CA LEU A 310 1.60 23.54 7.13
C LEU A 310 2.77 23.89 6.21
N THR A 311 3.34 22.94 5.48
CA THR A 311 4.41 23.22 4.49
C THR A 311 3.97 24.19 3.39
N ARG A 312 2.66 24.25 3.08
CA ARG A 312 2.12 25.21 2.11
C ARG A 312 1.78 26.57 2.72
N TRP A 313 1.43 26.58 4.00
CA TRP A 313 0.96 27.78 4.69
C TRP A 313 2.04 28.47 5.51
N ILE A 314 3.16 27.83 5.79
CA ILE A 314 4.31 28.46 6.46
C ILE A 314 5.34 28.80 5.37
N PRO A 315 6.04 29.94 5.45
CA PRO A 315 7.12 30.27 4.51
C PRO A 315 8.13 29.12 4.39
N GLU A 316 8.71 28.97 3.20
CA GLU A 316 9.66 27.89 2.90
C GLU A 316 10.78 27.86 3.94
N SER A 317 10.85 26.74 4.65
CA SER A 317 11.85 26.44 5.66
C SER A 317 12.36 25.03 5.39
N SER A 318 13.67 24.88 5.24
CA SER A 318 14.30 23.56 5.08
C SER A 318 13.95 22.62 6.23
N ALA A 319 13.86 23.15 7.46
CA ALA A 319 13.49 22.38 8.64
C ALA A 319 12.04 21.86 8.55
N LEU A 320 11.09 22.66 8.07
CA LEU A 320 9.70 22.22 7.92
C LEU A 320 9.55 21.18 6.79
N ALA A 321 10.30 21.36 5.70
CA ALA A 321 10.34 20.40 4.59
C ALA A 321 10.92 19.05 5.03
N GLU A 322 11.97 19.06 5.85
CA GLU A 322 12.58 17.85 6.44
C GLU A 322 11.61 17.14 7.40
N ILE A 323 10.94 17.90 8.28
CA ILE A 323 9.90 17.34 9.17
C ILE A 323 8.80 16.67 8.33
N HIS A 324 8.35 17.31 7.23
CA HIS A 324 7.33 16.75 6.36
C HIS A 324 7.79 15.47 5.66
N ALA A 325 9.03 15.44 5.15
CA ALA A 325 9.61 14.23 4.56
C ALA A 325 9.63 13.07 5.57
N ASN A 326 10.06 13.32 6.82
CA ASN A 326 10.08 12.30 7.86
C ASN A 326 8.66 11.81 8.24
N VAL A 327 7.65 12.69 8.25
CA VAL A 327 6.24 12.30 8.44
C VAL A 327 5.74 11.42 7.29
N LYS A 328 6.12 11.76 6.06
CA LYS A 328 5.77 10.99 4.87
C LYS A 328 6.40 9.60 4.91
N ASP A 329 7.70 9.49 5.22
CA ASP A 329 8.41 8.22 5.33
C ASP A 329 7.80 7.32 6.42
N LEU A 330 7.40 7.90 7.56
CA LEU A 330 6.70 7.18 8.62
C LEU A 330 5.33 6.66 8.14
N THR A 331 4.60 7.45 7.36
CA THR A 331 3.28 7.09 6.84
C THR A 331 3.36 6.04 5.73
N GLU A 332 4.37 6.10 4.86
CA GLU A 332 4.64 5.08 3.86
C GLU A 332 5.05 3.74 4.50
N SER A 333 5.88 3.79 5.55
CA SER A 333 6.25 2.61 6.34
C SER A 333 5.04 1.99 7.05
N ALA A 334 4.16 2.84 7.59
CA ALA A 334 2.88 2.46 8.18
C ALA A 334 1.95 1.82 7.15
N GLY A 335 1.78 2.41 5.97
CA GLY A 335 0.96 1.86 4.89
C GLY A 335 1.48 0.53 4.36
N SER A 336 2.81 0.38 4.27
CA SER A 336 3.46 -0.88 3.88
C SER A 336 3.23 -1.99 4.92
N THR A 337 3.11 -1.61 6.19
CA THR A 337 2.78 -2.53 7.29
C THR A 337 1.34 -3.00 7.23
N ASP A 338 0.39 -2.14 6.85
CA ASP A 338 -1.05 -2.45 6.73
C ASP A 338 -1.35 -3.55 5.67
N HIS A 339 -0.36 -3.93 4.87
CA HIS A 339 -0.47 -5.08 4.00
C HIS A 339 -0.69 -6.37 4.81
N ALA A 340 -1.85 -6.98 4.60
CA ALA A 340 -2.34 -8.16 5.32
C ALA A 340 -1.28 -9.26 5.52
N TRP A 341 -0.37 -9.47 4.57
CA TRP A 341 0.68 -10.50 4.67
C TRP A 341 1.76 -10.19 5.71
N HIS A 342 2.20 -8.93 5.82
CA HIS A 342 3.23 -8.55 6.77
C HIS A 342 2.73 -8.70 8.22
N ILE A 343 1.48 -8.29 8.50
CA ILE A 343 0.91 -8.41 9.85
C ILE A 343 0.57 -9.86 10.21
N THR A 344 0.09 -10.68 9.26
CA THR A 344 -0.28 -12.08 9.55
C THR A 344 0.90 -12.99 9.89
N GLY A 345 2.13 -12.57 9.55
CA GLY A 345 3.36 -13.27 9.94
C GLY A 345 3.90 -12.86 11.31
N LEU A 346 3.37 -11.79 11.92
CA LEU A 346 3.85 -11.25 13.19
C LEU A 346 3.07 -11.82 14.38
N GLY A 347 3.78 -12.14 15.45
CA GLY A 347 3.19 -12.45 16.76
C GLY A 347 2.58 -11.21 17.42
N GLU A 348 1.74 -11.41 18.44
CA GLU A 348 1.06 -10.31 19.15
C GLU A 348 2.05 -9.29 19.75
N GLU A 349 3.19 -9.76 20.26
CA GLU A 349 4.24 -8.91 20.81
C GLU A 349 4.90 -8.02 19.73
N GLU A 350 5.17 -8.58 18.55
CA GLU A 350 5.78 -7.85 17.43
C GLU A 350 4.81 -6.79 16.89
N VAL A 351 3.52 -7.11 16.82
CA VAL A 351 2.47 -6.15 16.46
C VAL A 351 2.35 -5.03 17.49
N ALA A 352 2.48 -5.34 18.78
CA ALA A 352 2.49 -4.33 19.85
C ALA A 352 3.73 -3.43 19.79
N GLN A 353 4.92 -4.01 19.56
CA GLN A 353 6.17 -3.25 19.38
C GLN A 353 6.09 -2.31 18.17
N LEU A 354 5.51 -2.78 17.06
CA LEU A 354 5.32 -1.99 15.87
C LEU A 354 4.35 -0.82 16.08
N GLY A 355 3.25 -1.07 16.81
CA GLY A 355 2.35 0.00 17.27
C GLY A 355 3.07 1.05 18.12
N GLN A 356 3.88 0.62 19.09
CA GLN A 356 4.68 1.52 19.94
C GLN A 356 5.72 2.31 19.13
N PHE A 357 6.35 1.68 18.15
CA PHE A 357 7.30 2.33 17.24
C PHE A 357 6.62 3.49 16.49
N PHE A 358 5.48 3.22 15.84
CA PHE A 358 4.73 4.26 15.12
C PHE A 358 4.26 5.37 16.05
N GLU A 359 3.75 5.04 17.24
CA GLU A 359 3.32 6.04 18.21
C GLU A 359 4.46 6.92 18.70
N HIS A 360 5.63 6.35 19.00
CA HIS A 360 6.80 7.07 19.47
C HIS A 360 7.34 8.04 18.41
N GLN A 361 7.54 7.54 17.18
CA GLN A 361 8.01 8.37 16.06
C GLN A 361 7.03 9.49 15.74
N ARG A 362 5.72 9.19 15.71
CA ARG A 362 4.67 10.19 15.51
C ARG A 362 4.72 11.29 16.57
N HIS A 363 4.89 10.92 17.84
CA HIS A 363 4.98 11.89 18.94
C HIS A 363 6.17 12.85 18.78
N ALA A 364 7.34 12.33 18.41
CA ALA A 364 8.52 13.14 18.14
C ALA A 364 8.29 14.12 16.98
N LEU A 365 7.70 13.65 15.88
CA LEU A 365 7.39 14.47 14.71
C LEU A 365 6.30 15.51 14.98
N GLN A 366 5.29 15.19 15.80
CA GLN A 366 4.30 16.17 16.26
C GLN A 366 4.96 17.32 17.03
N LEU A 367 5.89 17.00 17.94
CA LEU A 367 6.60 18.01 18.71
C LEU A 367 7.45 18.91 17.81
N ALA A 368 8.15 18.33 16.84
CA ALA A 368 8.91 19.10 15.85
C ALA A 368 7.99 20.02 15.03
N LEU A 369 6.84 19.50 14.56
CA LEU A 369 5.90 20.24 13.74
C LEU A 369 5.24 21.41 14.49
N ILE A 370 4.78 21.20 15.72
CA ILE A 370 4.20 22.28 16.54
C ILE A 370 5.24 23.32 16.94
N THR A 371 6.50 22.92 17.12
CA THR A 371 7.61 23.85 17.40
C THR A 371 7.91 24.74 16.19
N ALA A 372 7.96 24.15 14.98
CA ALA A 372 8.14 24.91 13.74
C ALA A 372 6.98 25.91 13.52
N LEU A 373 5.75 25.49 13.82
CA LEU A 373 4.57 26.37 13.79
C LEU A 373 4.69 27.51 14.80
N ALA A 374 5.08 27.22 16.05
CA ALA A 374 5.25 28.24 17.08
C ALA A 374 6.28 29.29 16.65
N GLN A 375 7.43 28.86 16.15
CA GLN A 375 8.45 29.75 15.62
C GLN A 375 7.90 30.63 14.48
N SER A 376 7.13 30.06 13.56
CA SER A 376 6.47 30.81 12.48
C SER A 376 5.50 31.88 13.01
N ILE A 377 4.66 31.54 14.00
CA ILE A 377 3.70 32.48 14.61
C ILE A 377 4.42 33.61 15.34
N GLN A 378 5.51 33.30 16.05
CA GLN A 378 6.30 34.30 16.78
C GLN A 378 7.09 35.23 15.86
N THR A 379 7.47 34.79 14.67
CA THR A 379 8.31 35.56 13.73
C THR A 379 7.50 36.27 12.65
N THR A 380 6.53 35.57 12.04
CA THR A 380 5.80 36.04 10.85
C THR A 380 4.36 36.46 11.15
N GLY A 381 3.80 36.03 12.29
CA GLY A 381 2.47 36.44 12.75
C GLY A 381 1.35 35.46 12.39
N TRP A 382 0.21 35.99 11.93
CA TRP A 382 -1.04 35.22 11.78
C TRP A 382 -0.98 34.23 10.61
N ILE A 383 -1.23 32.94 10.88
CA ILE A 383 -1.26 31.89 9.86
C ILE A 383 -2.38 32.08 8.83
N GLN A 384 -3.47 32.78 9.18
CA GLN A 384 -4.54 33.16 8.25
C GLN A 384 -4.04 33.86 7.00
N THR A 385 -3.09 34.79 7.13
CA THR A 385 -2.55 35.53 5.99
C THR A 385 -1.91 34.62 4.94
N ARG A 386 -1.64 33.37 5.32
CA ARG A 386 -1.03 32.37 4.48
C ARG A 386 -2.04 31.39 3.92
N TYR A 387 -2.87 30.75 4.76
CA TYR A 387 -3.84 29.79 4.25
C TYR A 387 -4.97 30.45 3.46
N ALA A 388 -5.36 31.70 3.77
CA ALA A 388 -6.50 32.34 3.12
C ALA A 388 -6.30 32.50 1.60
N THR A 389 -5.06 32.67 1.14
CA THR A 389 -4.71 32.76 -0.29
C THR A 389 -4.93 31.45 -1.04
N PHE A 390 -4.93 30.32 -0.34
CA PHE A 390 -5.04 28.97 -0.91
C PHE A 390 -6.40 28.32 -0.64
N CYS A 391 -7.35 29.09 -0.11
CA CYS A 391 -8.66 28.59 0.28
C CYS A 391 -9.79 29.45 -0.30
N ARG A 392 -10.88 28.78 -0.64
CA ARG A 392 -12.18 29.42 -0.84
C ARG A 392 -12.77 29.76 0.54
N ARG A 393 -12.99 31.05 0.81
CA ARG A 393 -13.72 31.52 1.99
C ARG A 393 -15.22 31.30 1.79
N LEU A 394 -15.87 30.60 2.70
CA LEU A 394 -17.33 30.44 2.74
C LEU A 394 -17.99 31.54 3.57
N SER A 395 -19.31 31.69 3.40
CA SER A 395 -20.12 32.62 4.18
C SER A 395 -19.98 32.34 5.68
N PRO A 396 -19.74 33.37 6.51
CA PRO A 396 -19.66 33.21 7.95
C PRO A 396 -21.02 32.82 8.54
N THR A 397 -20.98 32.08 9.63
CA THR A 397 -22.15 31.78 10.46
C THR A 397 -22.02 32.53 11.77
N THR A 398 -23.10 33.14 12.25
CA THR A 398 -23.09 33.89 13.51
C THR A 398 -23.26 32.95 14.70
N HIS A 399 -22.46 33.15 15.74
CA HIS A 399 -22.43 32.40 16.99
C HIS A 399 -22.33 33.35 18.18
N THR A 400 -22.39 32.78 19.38
CA THR A 400 -22.10 33.50 20.63
C THR A 400 -20.67 33.21 21.05
N CYS A 401 -19.88 34.25 21.27
CA CYS A 401 -18.51 34.13 21.75
C CYS A 401 -18.53 33.53 23.16
N ALA A 402 -17.96 32.35 23.32
CA ALA A 402 -17.92 31.68 24.62
C ALA A 402 -17.00 32.35 25.65
N ARG A 403 -16.20 33.36 25.24
CA ARG A 403 -15.37 34.17 26.15
C ARG A 403 -16.14 35.33 26.80
N CYS A 404 -16.90 36.09 26.02
CA CYS A 404 -17.53 37.34 26.49
C CYS A 404 -19.07 37.35 26.35
N GLY A 405 -19.67 36.30 25.79
CA GLY A 405 -21.11 36.25 25.49
C GLY A 405 -21.57 37.16 24.35
N GLY A 406 -20.64 37.84 23.67
CA GLY A 406 -20.93 38.74 22.55
C GLY A 406 -21.12 38.02 21.22
N VAL A 407 -21.34 38.79 20.15
CA VAL A 407 -21.46 38.26 18.78
C VAL A 407 -20.11 37.76 18.28
N SER A 408 -20.10 36.52 17.76
CA SER A 408 -18.96 35.97 17.01
C SER A 408 -19.38 35.43 15.65
N ASN A 409 -18.42 35.33 14.75
CA ASN A 409 -18.60 34.83 13.40
C ASN A 409 -17.63 33.67 13.14
N TRP A 410 -18.17 32.51 12.82
CA TRP A 410 -17.40 31.34 12.40
C TRP A 410 -17.32 31.30 10.88
N THR A 411 -16.12 31.48 10.37
CA THR A 411 -15.82 31.40 8.93
C THR A 411 -15.14 30.07 8.63
N ARG A 412 -15.62 29.38 7.59
CA ARG A 412 -14.98 28.17 7.05
C ARG A 412 -14.16 28.53 5.81
N TYR A 413 -12.95 28.01 5.72
CA TYR A 413 -12.04 28.12 4.58
C TYR A 413 -11.79 26.72 4.01
N GLU A 414 -12.18 26.52 2.76
CA GLU A 414 -12.00 25.25 2.06
C GLU A 414 -10.78 25.35 1.14
N PRO A 415 -9.72 24.55 1.34
CA PRO A 415 -8.55 24.57 0.47
C PRO A 415 -8.89 24.22 -0.98
N PHE A 416 -8.18 24.82 -1.93
CA PHE A 416 -8.31 24.44 -3.35
C PHE A 416 -7.79 23.02 -3.63
N ALA A 417 -6.82 22.55 -2.84
CA ALA A 417 -6.33 21.18 -2.90
C ALA A 417 -7.21 20.26 -2.03
N SER A 418 -7.92 19.34 -2.66
CA SER A 418 -8.98 18.53 -2.02
C SER A 418 -8.52 17.58 -0.92
N TYR A 419 -7.24 17.25 -0.85
CA TYR A 419 -6.66 16.41 0.21
C TYR A 419 -6.26 17.23 1.44
N LEU A 420 -6.25 18.56 1.38
CA LEU A 420 -5.89 19.40 2.52
C LEU A 420 -7.06 19.57 3.50
N PRO A 421 -6.79 19.61 4.80
CA PRO A 421 -7.82 19.81 5.82
C PRO A 421 -8.48 21.19 5.74
N THR A 422 -9.79 21.24 6.00
CA THR A 422 -10.56 22.49 6.13
C THR A 422 -10.06 23.32 7.31
N VAL A 423 -10.12 24.66 7.18
CA VAL A 423 -9.85 25.59 8.29
C VAL A 423 -11.15 26.25 8.78
N HIS A 424 -11.32 26.36 10.08
CA HIS A 424 -12.37 27.11 10.75
C HIS A 424 -11.73 28.23 11.57
N ARG A 425 -12.29 29.43 11.50
CA ARG A 425 -11.83 30.59 12.26
C ARG A 425 -13.00 31.31 12.90
N GLU A 426 -12.87 31.61 14.17
CA GLU A 426 -13.81 32.43 14.93
C GLU A 426 -13.24 33.84 15.13
N GLU A 427 -14.03 34.84 14.75
CA GLU A 427 -13.80 36.26 15.05
C GLU A 427 -14.94 36.76 15.93
N CYS A 428 -14.61 37.37 17.07
CA CYS A 428 -15.57 38.01 17.95
C CYS A 428 -15.38 39.53 17.91
N ASP A 429 -16.48 40.27 17.84
CA ASP A 429 -16.46 41.74 17.68
C ASP A 429 -15.74 42.43 18.85
N HIS A 430 -15.83 41.85 20.04
CA HIS A 430 -15.16 42.37 21.24
C HIS A 430 -13.78 41.74 21.47
N CYS A 431 -13.64 40.45 21.20
CA CYS A 431 -12.48 39.68 21.61
C CYS A 431 -11.37 39.57 20.56
N GLY A 432 -11.68 39.99 19.32
CA GLY A 432 -10.88 39.71 18.13
C GLY A 432 -10.95 38.23 17.76
N THR A 433 -9.89 37.73 17.14
CA THR A 433 -9.74 36.31 16.83
C THR A 433 -9.65 35.53 18.12
N THR A 434 -10.50 34.53 18.28
CA THR A 434 -10.56 33.68 19.47
C THR A 434 -10.06 32.27 19.20
N GLN A 435 -10.31 31.75 18.00
CA GLN A 435 -9.96 30.37 17.65
C GLN A 435 -9.67 30.20 16.16
N GLU A 436 -8.67 29.36 15.86
CA GLU A 436 -8.48 28.71 14.56
C GLU A 436 -8.41 27.20 14.74
N ARG A 437 -8.99 26.44 13.80
CA ARG A 437 -8.95 24.98 13.79
C ARG A 437 -8.73 24.48 12.37
N ILE A 438 -7.76 23.59 12.18
CA ILE A 438 -7.41 22.95 10.92
C ILE A 438 -7.66 21.44 11.09
N GLY A 439 -8.50 20.87 10.24
CA GLY A 439 -8.84 19.45 10.25
C GLY A 439 -9.95 19.07 11.21
N ASP A 440 -10.12 17.77 11.40
CA ASP A 440 -11.22 17.17 12.15
C ASP A 440 -10.76 16.81 13.56
N GLY A 441 -11.24 17.55 14.56
CA GLY A 441 -10.89 17.29 15.95
C GLY A 441 -11.85 17.95 16.94
N PRO A 442 -11.80 17.49 18.21
CA PRO A 442 -12.66 18.02 19.26
C PRO A 442 -12.43 19.52 19.44
N GLN A 443 -13.49 20.23 19.82
CA GLN A 443 -13.38 21.63 20.18
C GLN A 443 -12.52 21.74 21.45
N LEU A 444 -11.51 22.61 21.43
CA LEU A 444 -10.70 22.86 22.62
C LEU A 444 -11.54 23.58 23.68
N THR A 445 -11.41 23.15 24.93
CA THR A 445 -11.91 23.90 26.08
C THR A 445 -11.19 25.25 26.15
N ILE A 446 -11.94 26.31 26.45
CA ILE A 446 -11.41 27.68 26.47
C ILE A 446 -10.43 27.85 27.62
N LEU A 447 -9.29 28.47 27.32
CA LEU A 447 -8.32 28.89 28.31
C LEU A 447 -8.79 30.16 29.03
N THR A 448 -8.64 30.16 30.36
CA THR A 448 -8.90 31.35 31.18
C THR A 448 -7.59 32.03 31.50
N VAL A 449 -7.50 33.32 31.16
CA VAL A 449 -6.35 34.16 31.47
C VAL A 449 -6.78 35.18 32.52
N GLN A 450 -6.03 35.26 33.61
CA GLN A 450 -6.29 36.14 34.73
C GLN A 450 -5.04 36.99 34.99
N PRO A 451 -5.10 38.32 34.82
CA PRO A 451 -4.06 39.21 35.27
C PRO A 451 -3.92 39.15 36.80
N GLU A 452 -2.70 39.06 37.30
CA GLU A 452 -2.34 39.18 38.71
C GLU A 452 -1.41 40.39 38.91
N ALA A 453 -1.05 40.70 40.16
CA ALA A 453 -0.21 41.85 40.50
C ALA A 453 1.18 41.85 39.83
N SER A 454 1.82 40.69 39.71
CA SER A 454 3.18 40.56 39.17
C SER A 454 3.30 39.56 38.01
N SER A 455 2.19 38.94 37.63
CA SER A 455 2.17 37.86 36.65
C SER A 455 0.85 37.80 35.91
N VAL A 456 0.80 37.05 34.81
CA VAL A 456 -0.45 36.58 34.23
C VAL A 456 -0.60 35.09 34.51
N ALA A 457 -1.73 34.71 35.11
CA ALA A 457 -2.09 33.32 35.36
C ALA A 457 -2.94 32.77 34.23
N ILE A 458 -2.52 31.65 33.66
CA ILE A 458 -3.20 30.97 32.56
C ILE A 458 -3.69 29.62 33.09
N SER A 459 -5.01 29.44 33.14
CA SER A 459 -5.62 28.16 33.49
C SER A 459 -5.77 27.31 32.22
N ILE A 460 -5.06 26.19 32.21
CA ILE A 460 -4.91 25.30 31.07
C ILE A 460 -5.65 23.99 31.34
N PRO A 461 -6.57 23.56 30.46
CA PRO A 461 -7.23 22.27 30.60
C PRO A 461 -6.23 21.14 30.31
N THR A 462 -6.56 19.93 30.76
CA THR A 462 -5.82 18.73 30.37
C THR A 462 -5.85 18.62 28.83
N PRO A 463 -4.68 18.45 28.18
CA PRO A 463 -4.63 18.35 26.73
C PRO A 463 -5.41 17.12 26.25
N PRO A 464 -6.03 17.17 25.06
CA PRO A 464 -6.62 15.99 24.45
C PRO A 464 -5.60 14.84 24.38
N GLN A 465 -6.07 13.60 24.54
CA GLN A 465 -5.19 12.43 24.46
C GLN A 465 -4.37 12.45 23.16
N ARG A 466 -3.07 12.12 23.28
CA ARG A 466 -2.13 12.01 22.15
C ARG A 466 -1.94 13.31 21.34
N SER A 467 -2.14 14.45 21.99
CA SER A 467 -1.80 15.76 21.44
C SER A 467 -0.54 16.33 22.06
N GLN A 468 0.16 17.16 21.30
CA GLN A 468 1.20 18.06 21.78
C GLN A 468 0.63 19.47 21.87
N GLY A 469 1.03 20.23 22.89
CA GLY A 469 0.61 21.61 23.01
C GLY A 469 1.74 22.53 23.38
N LEU A 470 1.64 23.79 22.97
CA LEU A 470 2.54 24.88 23.32
C LEU A 470 1.74 26.15 23.64
N LEU A 471 2.21 26.90 24.63
CA LEU A 471 1.84 28.29 24.84
C LEU A 471 2.94 29.21 24.31
N LEU A 472 2.57 30.24 23.56
CA LEU A 472 3.51 31.22 23.04
C LEU A 472 2.84 32.59 22.92
N PHE A 473 3.64 33.64 22.76
CA PHE A 473 3.13 34.98 22.47
C PHE A 473 3.29 35.30 20.98
N HIS A 474 2.20 35.76 20.37
CA HIS A 474 2.21 36.21 18.98
C HIS A 474 3.21 37.36 18.79
N ARG A 475 4.01 37.30 17.72
CA ARG A 475 5.02 38.32 17.38
C ARG A 475 6.06 38.62 18.47
N MET A 476 6.38 37.62 19.29
CA MET A 476 7.36 37.75 20.39
C MET A 476 8.42 36.64 20.32
N PRO A 477 9.38 36.72 19.38
CA PRO A 477 10.36 35.65 19.14
C PRO A 477 11.36 35.46 20.28
N SER A 478 11.55 36.47 21.14
CA SER A 478 12.44 36.39 22.30
C SER A 478 11.85 35.59 23.47
N PHE A 479 10.54 35.30 23.46
CA PHE A 479 9.90 34.52 24.50
C PHE A 479 9.88 33.04 24.10
N ALA A 480 10.50 32.17 24.90
CA ALA A 480 10.50 30.74 24.61
C ALA A 480 9.08 30.15 24.77
N PRO A 481 8.57 29.35 23.81
CA PRO A 481 7.30 28.64 23.98
C PRO A 481 7.32 27.75 25.23
N ILE A 482 6.23 27.78 25.99
CA ILE A 482 6.05 26.96 27.19
C ILE A 482 5.33 25.67 26.79
N PRO A 483 5.88 24.48 27.09
CA PRO A 483 5.20 23.22 26.87
C PRO A 483 3.87 23.14 27.61
N TRP A 484 2.85 22.58 26.95
CA TRP A 484 1.54 22.37 27.59
C TRP A 484 1.65 21.36 28.72
N PRO A 485 1.23 21.69 29.96
CA PRO A 485 1.31 20.76 31.09
C PRO A 485 0.48 19.49 30.85
N GLN A 486 1.07 18.31 31.04
CA GLN A 486 0.42 17.03 30.74
C GLN A 486 -0.92 16.82 31.47
N ASN A 487 -1.05 17.34 32.69
CA ASN A 487 -2.26 17.21 33.50
C ASN A 487 -3.17 18.47 33.44
N GLY A 488 -2.83 19.45 32.60
CA GLY A 488 -3.38 20.80 32.72
C GLY A 488 -2.86 21.51 33.98
N GLY A 489 -3.56 22.56 34.41
CA GLY A 489 -3.24 23.32 35.62
C GLY A 489 -3.07 24.81 35.36
N LYS A 490 -2.39 25.52 36.26
CA LYS A 490 -2.10 26.94 36.13
C LYS A 490 -0.64 27.17 35.73
N VAL A 491 -0.42 28.00 34.71
CA VAL A 491 0.90 28.50 34.34
C VAL A 491 0.94 29.98 34.68
N HIS A 492 1.95 30.39 35.45
CA HIS A 492 2.18 31.79 35.80
C HIS A 492 3.33 32.32 34.95
N ILE A 493 3.09 33.42 34.24
CA ILE A 493 4.11 34.11 33.45
C ILE A 493 4.38 35.45 34.12
N PRO A 494 5.54 35.64 34.78
CA PRO A 494 5.91 36.92 35.38
C PRO A 494 5.98 38.02 34.33
N TYR A 495 5.50 39.22 34.64
CA TYR A 495 5.60 40.35 33.70
C TYR A 495 7.06 40.72 33.38
N THR A 496 7.99 40.43 34.30
CA THR A 496 9.44 40.60 34.09
C THR A 496 10.02 39.68 33.01
N ALA A 497 9.33 38.59 32.67
CA ALA A 497 9.73 37.69 31.58
C ALA A 497 9.29 38.19 30.20
N LEU A 498 8.47 39.25 30.14
CA LEU A 498 7.95 39.81 28.89
C LEU A 498 8.87 40.93 28.42
N SER A 499 9.44 40.79 27.22
CA SER A 499 10.24 41.82 26.55
C SER A 499 9.45 43.02 26.03
N PHE A 500 8.11 43.00 26.12
CA PHE A 500 7.22 44.05 25.66
C PHE A 500 6.05 44.25 26.62
N LEU A 501 5.72 45.51 26.91
CA LEU A 501 4.57 45.93 27.70
C LEU A 501 3.56 46.63 26.78
N GLY A 502 2.28 46.26 26.86
CA GLY A 502 1.22 46.74 25.98
C GLY A 502 0.23 45.63 25.62
N ARG A 503 -0.38 45.72 24.43
CA ARG A 503 -1.30 44.68 23.93
C ARG A 503 -0.53 43.43 23.53
N LEU A 504 -0.80 42.34 24.22
CA LEU A 504 -0.23 41.02 23.95
C LEU A 504 -1.33 40.04 23.53
N THR A 505 -0.95 39.08 22.68
CA THR A 505 -1.81 37.96 22.30
C THR A 505 -1.11 36.66 22.64
N LEU A 506 -1.62 35.97 23.67
CA LEU A 506 -1.27 34.59 23.96
C LEU A 506 -1.90 33.70 22.89
N VAL A 507 -1.10 32.78 22.35
CA VAL A 507 -1.53 31.72 21.46
C VAL A 507 -1.28 30.39 22.15
N ALA A 508 -2.34 29.62 22.28
CA ALA A 508 -2.26 28.26 22.77
C ALA A 508 -2.50 27.32 21.60
N ALA A 509 -1.45 26.65 21.18
CA ALA A 509 -1.45 25.72 20.08
C ALA A 509 -1.57 24.29 20.60
N VAL A 510 -2.44 23.50 20.00
CA VAL A 510 -2.59 22.06 20.25
C VAL A 510 -2.60 21.33 18.92
N LEU A 511 -1.67 20.40 18.75
CA LEU A 511 -1.57 19.52 17.59
C LEU A 511 -1.90 18.09 18.02
N SER A 512 -3.02 17.58 17.54
CA SER A 512 -3.35 16.17 17.56
C SER A 512 -3.03 15.53 16.19
N PRO A 513 -3.15 14.21 16.04
CA PRO A 513 -2.89 13.56 14.76
C PRO A 513 -3.81 14.04 13.64
N LYS A 514 -5.05 14.44 13.93
CA LYS A 514 -6.05 14.80 12.90
C LYS A 514 -6.48 16.27 12.93
N CYS A 515 -5.99 17.04 13.91
CA CYS A 515 -6.39 18.43 14.10
C CYS A 515 -5.24 19.29 14.64
N LEU A 516 -5.13 20.50 14.11
CA LEU A 516 -4.38 21.59 14.72
C LEU A 516 -5.37 22.65 15.18
N ALA A 517 -5.34 23.01 16.47
CA ALA A 517 -6.18 24.04 17.04
C ALA A 517 -5.34 25.11 17.72
N LEU A 518 -5.69 26.37 17.46
CA LEU A 518 -5.05 27.56 18.00
C LEU A 518 -6.12 28.36 18.74
N GLN A 519 -5.90 28.63 20.02
CA GLN A 519 -6.72 29.56 20.79
C GLN A 519 -5.96 30.85 21.03
N TYR A 520 -6.66 31.96 20.93
CA TYR A 520 -6.09 33.29 21.02
C TYR A 520 -6.71 34.04 22.19
N HIS A 521 -5.84 34.56 23.05
CA HIS A 521 -6.26 35.41 24.15
C HIS A 521 -5.48 36.72 24.10
N THR A 522 -6.17 37.82 23.84
CA THR A 522 -5.57 39.15 23.80
C THR A 522 -5.86 39.88 25.09
N PHE A 523 -4.82 40.43 25.71
CA PHE A 523 -4.90 41.21 26.94
C PHE A 523 -3.88 42.37 26.90
N PHE A 524 -4.00 43.30 27.84
CA PHE A 524 -3.09 44.45 27.97
C PHE A 524 -2.25 44.31 29.23
N VAL A 525 -0.94 44.55 29.11
CA VAL A 525 -0.01 44.55 30.25
C VAL A 525 0.49 45.97 30.48
N CYS A 526 0.18 46.53 31.66
CA CYS A 526 0.68 47.82 32.13
C CYS A 526 1.07 47.72 33.61
N PRO A 527 2.29 48.11 34.00
CA PRO A 527 2.73 48.08 35.41
C PRO A 527 1.92 49.00 36.34
N ASP A 528 1.29 50.05 35.80
CA ASP A 528 0.73 51.16 36.58
C ASP A 528 -0.81 51.23 36.56
N LEU A 529 -1.51 50.26 35.96
CA LEU A 529 -2.98 50.23 35.99
C LEU A 529 -3.49 49.67 37.33
N PRO A 530 -4.32 50.41 38.08
CA PRO A 530 -4.99 49.87 39.27
C PRO A 530 -5.83 48.66 38.90
N HIS A 531 -5.83 47.63 39.76
CA HIS A 531 -6.53 46.35 39.59
C HIS A 531 -8.05 46.44 39.37
N GLU A 532 -8.64 47.64 39.45
CA GLU A 532 -10.09 47.88 39.34
C GLU A 532 -10.55 48.26 37.92
N MET A 533 -9.68 48.31 36.90
CA MET A 533 -10.03 48.75 35.53
C MET A 533 -9.74 47.75 34.40
N VAL A 534 -9.70 46.44 34.66
CA VAL A 534 -9.58 45.38 33.63
C VAL A 534 -10.86 44.58 33.49
#